data_AF-W6TVS7-F1
#
_entry.id   AF-W6TVS7-F1
#
_cell.length_a   1.000
_cell.length_b   1.000
_cell.length_c   1.000
_cell.angle_alpha   90.00
_cell.angle_beta   90.00
_cell.angle_gamma   90.00
#
_symmetry.space_group_name_H-M   'P 1'
#
loop_
_entity.id
_entity.type
_entity.pdbx_description
1 polymer ?
#
loop_
_entity_poly.entity_id
_entity_poly.type
_entity_poly.pdbx_seq_one_letter_code
_entity_poly.pdbx_strand_id
1 'polypeptide(L)'
;MLRTSCSLESLVVGEKEILAQIRKAYEACRVAGFTGDYMRMIMNRVVKTAKEVYTHTNISKNPVSIVSLAYRKLRDLKMCGNVKLLIIGAGETNKNIAQYLKKHKYSNFSIFNRTLENAQALAKDLNGTAYPLSELENYDQGFDVIITCTGATEPIITEAIYKKLLNGDTGKKVIVDLAIPNDTAPEVVKNFPIHFIEVESLKEVARKNIQERYDELVNAEHIIEENIKDFELVLRQREIEIAMSGVPQKIKEIKHTAINGIFAEEINNLDENSRLVLERVMDYMEKKYISVPMVMAKEILVKNS
;
A
#
# COMPACT_ATOMS: atom_id res chain seq x y z
N MET A 1 -0.28 -14.73 -9.64
CA MET A 1 -0.93 -13.42 -9.36
C MET A 1 -1.03 -13.14 -7.86
N LEU A 2 -1.56 -14.05 -7.03
CA LEU A 2 -1.66 -13.85 -5.56
C LEU A 2 -0.29 -13.60 -4.90
N ARG A 3 0.68 -14.50 -5.10
CA ARG A 3 2.07 -14.33 -4.61
C ARG A 3 2.68 -13.00 -5.04
N THR A 4 2.60 -12.68 -6.34
CA THR A 4 3.07 -11.40 -6.90
C THR A 4 2.43 -10.20 -6.22
N SER A 5 1.10 -10.20 -6.02
CA SER A 5 0.39 -9.09 -5.35
C SER A 5 0.73 -8.88 -3.88
N CYS A 6 1.20 -9.95 -3.22
CA CYS A 6 1.73 -9.92 -1.86
C CYS A 6 3.23 -9.56 -1.85
N SER A 7 3.82 -9.23 -3.00
CA SER A 7 5.23 -8.88 -3.17
C SER A 7 6.19 -10.04 -2.84
N LEU A 8 5.74 -11.30 -2.90
CA LEU A 8 6.60 -12.45 -2.59
C LEU A 8 7.62 -12.76 -3.69
N GLU A 9 7.34 -12.30 -4.91
CA GLU A 9 8.21 -12.46 -6.09
C GLU A 9 9.09 -11.22 -6.34
N SER A 10 9.07 -10.23 -5.44
CA SER A 10 9.84 -8.99 -5.58
C SER A 10 11.27 -9.15 -5.05
N LEU A 11 12.22 -8.41 -5.63
CA LEU A 11 13.56 -8.25 -5.07
C LEU A 11 13.52 -7.73 -3.62
N VAL A 12 12.50 -6.91 -3.32
CA VAL A 12 12.21 -6.45 -1.96
C VAL A 12 10.84 -6.99 -1.57
N VAL A 13 10.87 -8.10 -0.82
CA VAL A 13 9.67 -8.81 -0.36
C VAL A 13 8.81 -7.91 0.53
N GLY A 14 7.49 -7.90 0.33
CA GLY A 14 6.53 -7.22 1.22
C GLY A 14 6.30 -5.72 0.94
N GLU A 15 6.73 -5.22 -0.22
CA GLU A 15 6.43 -3.86 -0.66
C GLU A 15 4.97 -3.70 -1.10
N LYS A 16 4.31 -2.69 -0.52
CA LYS A 16 2.88 -2.42 -0.78
C LYS A 16 2.60 -1.85 -2.17
N GLU A 17 3.65 -1.45 -2.91
CA GLU A 17 3.51 -0.82 -4.22
C GLU A 17 3.03 -1.80 -5.30
N ILE A 18 3.43 -3.07 -5.23
CA ILE A 18 3.06 -4.07 -6.25
C ILE A 18 1.54 -4.24 -6.32
N LEU A 19 0.85 -4.28 -5.19
CA LEU A 19 -0.62 -4.35 -5.17
C LEU A 19 -1.25 -3.11 -5.82
N ALA A 20 -0.70 -1.92 -5.56
CA ALA A 20 -1.20 -0.68 -6.15
C ALA A 20 -1.02 -0.67 -7.67
N GLN A 21 0.12 -1.13 -8.17
CA GLN A 21 0.41 -1.26 -9.60
C GLN A 21 -0.54 -2.25 -10.28
N ILE A 22 -0.76 -3.44 -9.69
CA ILE A 22 -1.71 -4.44 -10.21
C ILE A 22 -3.13 -3.86 -10.27
N ARG A 23 -3.56 -3.13 -9.22
CA ARG A 23 -4.88 -2.48 -9.21
C ARG A 23 -5.01 -1.42 -10.30
N LYS A 24 -3.97 -0.62 -10.53
CA LYS A 24 -3.95 0.40 -11.58
C LYS A 24 -4.03 -0.24 -12.98
N ALA A 25 -3.28 -1.32 -13.20
CA ALA A 25 -3.32 -2.08 -14.45
C ALA A 25 -4.69 -2.70 -14.70
N TYR A 26 -5.27 -3.37 -13.69
CA TYR A 26 -6.62 -3.92 -13.77
C TYR A 26 -7.65 -2.83 -14.11
N GLU A 27 -7.59 -1.67 -13.45
CA GLU A 27 -8.53 -0.58 -13.69
C GLU A 27 -8.42 -0.02 -15.11
N ALA A 28 -7.20 0.12 -15.63
CA ALA A 28 -6.99 0.53 -17.03
C ALA A 28 -7.62 -0.47 -18.01
N CYS A 29 -7.43 -1.77 -17.80
CA CYS A 29 -8.06 -2.82 -18.61
C CYS A 29 -9.59 -2.82 -18.46
N ARG A 30 -10.10 -2.57 -17.26
CA ARG A 30 -11.54 -2.54 -16.97
C ARG A 30 -12.24 -1.40 -17.71
N VAL A 31 -11.66 -0.20 -17.67
CA VAL A 31 -12.18 0.97 -18.39
C VAL A 31 -12.13 0.76 -19.91
N ALA A 32 -11.10 0.07 -20.41
CA ALA A 32 -10.96 -0.26 -21.82
C ALA A 32 -11.83 -1.45 -22.29
N GLY A 33 -12.60 -2.10 -21.39
CA GLY A 33 -13.48 -3.21 -21.74
C GLY A 33 -12.77 -4.56 -21.94
N PHE A 34 -11.50 -4.69 -21.55
CA PHE A 34 -10.73 -5.94 -21.66
C PHE A 34 -10.88 -6.89 -20.46
N THR A 35 -11.78 -6.59 -19.52
CA THR A 35 -12.02 -7.44 -18.33
C THR A 35 -13.41 -8.03 -18.35
N GLY A 36 -13.51 -9.33 -18.05
CA GLY A 36 -14.76 -10.02 -17.82
C GLY A 36 -15.00 -10.36 -16.34
N ASP A 37 -16.02 -11.16 -16.12
CA ASP A 37 -16.49 -11.55 -14.80
C ASP A 37 -15.45 -12.34 -13.98
N TYR A 38 -14.81 -13.33 -14.59
CA TYR A 38 -13.72 -14.08 -13.95
C TYR A 38 -12.54 -13.20 -13.54
N MET A 39 -12.17 -12.22 -14.38
CA MET A 39 -11.08 -11.29 -14.05
C MET A 39 -11.45 -10.39 -12.87
N ARG A 40 -12.71 -9.93 -12.80
CA ARG A 40 -13.25 -9.21 -11.64
C ARG A 40 -13.19 -10.06 -10.36
N MET A 41 -13.57 -11.33 -10.45
CA MET A 41 -13.51 -12.27 -9.32
C MET A 41 -12.07 -12.51 -8.84
N ILE A 42 -11.14 -12.75 -9.76
CA ILE A 42 -9.71 -12.91 -9.45
C ILE A 42 -9.17 -11.65 -8.79
N MET A 43 -9.46 -10.46 -9.33
CA MET A 43 -8.98 -9.20 -8.77
C MET A 43 -9.49 -8.97 -7.35
N ASN A 44 -10.76 -9.30 -7.08
CA ASN A 44 -11.31 -9.24 -5.72
C ASN A 44 -10.56 -10.16 -4.76
N ARG A 45 -10.28 -11.41 -5.18
CA ARG A 45 -9.50 -12.37 -4.38
C ARG A 45 -8.06 -11.91 -4.15
N VAL A 46 -7.43 -11.34 -5.17
CA VAL A 46 -6.09 -10.72 -5.09
C VAL A 46 -6.04 -9.63 -4.03
N VAL A 47 -7.00 -8.69 -4.04
CA VAL A 47 -7.04 -7.62 -3.04
C VAL A 47 -7.29 -8.15 -1.64
N LYS A 48 -8.21 -9.12 -1.48
CA LYS A 48 -8.51 -9.76 -0.19
C LYS A 48 -7.25 -10.44 0.38
N THR A 49 -6.64 -11.34 -0.40
CA THR A 49 -5.47 -12.13 0.00
C THR A 49 -4.30 -11.22 0.39
N ALA A 50 -4.00 -10.21 -0.43
CA ALA A 50 -2.90 -9.28 -0.13
C ALA A 50 -3.15 -8.50 1.16
N LYS A 51 -4.39 -8.06 1.42
CA LYS A 51 -4.73 -7.40 2.69
C LYS A 51 -4.55 -8.34 3.88
N GLU A 52 -4.99 -9.59 3.76
CA GLU A 52 -4.85 -10.59 4.82
C GLU A 52 -3.38 -10.89 5.11
N VAL A 53 -2.55 -11.08 4.08
CA VAL A 53 -1.10 -11.24 4.23
C VAL A 53 -0.49 -10.02 4.94
N TYR A 54 -0.77 -8.79 4.50
CA TYR A 54 -0.22 -7.59 5.15
C TYR A 54 -0.73 -7.34 6.57
N THR A 55 -1.87 -7.91 6.94
CA THR A 55 -2.48 -7.73 8.27
C THR A 55 -2.02 -8.79 9.26
N HIS A 56 -1.95 -10.05 8.82
CA HIS A 56 -1.68 -11.20 9.69
C HIS A 56 -0.23 -11.66 9.69
N THR A 57 0.64 -11.06 8.86
CA THR A 57 2.09 -11.34 8.85
C THR A 57 2.89 -10.07 9.12
N ASN A 58 4.14 -10.23 9.56
CA ASN A 58 5.05 -9.10 9.73
C ASN A 58 5.79 -8.71 8.43
N ILE A 59 5.41 -9.28 7.28
CA ILE A 59 6.12 -9.13 5.99
C ILE A 59 6.27 -7.67 5.51
N SER A 60 5.40 -6.76 5.97
CA SER A 60 5.43 -5.34 5.60
C SER A 60 5.59 -4.38 6.78
N LYS A 61 5.85 -4.90 7.99
CA LYS A 61 5.83 -4.12 9.23
C LYS A 61 7.07 -3.27 9.42
N ASN A 62 8.24 -3.86 9.19
CA ASN A 62 9.53 -3.20 9.40
C ASN A 62 10.07 -2.60 8.09
N PRO A 63 10.43 -1.30 8.04
CA PRO A 63 11.10 -0.69 6.89
C PRO A 63 12.45 -1.34 6.59
N VAL A 64 12.76 -1.49 5.30
CA VAL A 64 14.03 -2.08 4.82
C VAL A 64 14.89 -1.09 4.03
N SER A 65 14.32 0.03 3.59
CA SER A 65 15.06 1.10 2.92
C SER A 65 15.77 1.98 3.94
N ILE A 66 17.02 2.34 3.65
CA ILE A 66 17.86 3.22 4.49
C ILE A 66 17.14 4.53 4.83
N VAL A 67 16.51 5.17 3.85
CA VAL A 67 15.76 6.43 4.05
C VAL A 67 14.60 6.23 5.04
N SER A 68 13.83 5.16 4.86
CA SER A 68 12.68 4.86 5.74
C SER A 68 13.11 4.49 7.17
N LEU A 69 14.27 3.84 7.31
CA LEU A 69 14.86 3.51 8.60
C LEU A 69 15.42 4.74 9.31
N ALA A 70 16.13 5.60 8.58
CA ALA A 70 16.63 6.88 9.08
C ALA A 70 15.47 7.74 9.60
N TYR A 71 14.42 7.88 8.79
CA TYR A 71 13.22 8.61 9.16
C TYR A 71 12.53 7.98 10.39
N ARG A 72 12.44 6.64 10.47
CA ARG A 72 11.89 5.94 11.64
C ARG A 72 12.68 6.27 12.91
N LYS A 73 14.01 6.14 12.87
CA LYS A 73 14.87 6.49 14.01
C LYS A 73 14.67 7.95 14.43
N LEU A 74 14.65 8.88 13.47
CA LEU A 74 14.42 10.30 13.73
C LEU A 74 13.06 10.54 14.42
N ARG A 75 12.00 9.89 13.94
CA ARG A 75 10.65 10.00 14.52
C ARG A 75 10.57 9.42 15.93
N ASP A 76 11.28 8.32 16.20
CA ASP A 76 11.27 7.64 17.49
C ASP A 76 11.92 8.48 18.61
N LEU A 77 12.74 9.48 18.24
CA LEU A 77 13.25 10.51 19.18
C LEU A 77 12.15 11.44 19.70
N LYS A 78 10.95 11.41 19.11
CA LYS A 78 9.76 12.19 19.54
C LYS A 78 10.07 13.67 19.77
N MET A 79 10.81 14.29 18.85
CA MET A 79 11.12 15.71 18.95
C MET A 79 9.83 16.53 18.95
N CYS A 80 9.62 17.33 20.00
CA CYS A 80 8.45 18.18 20.16
C CYS A 80 8.76 19.63 19.75
N GLY A 81 7.75 20.34 19.24
CA GLY A 81 7.84 21.77 18.95
C GLY A 81 8.28 22.11 17.53
N ASN A 82 8.71 23.37 17.34
CA ASN A 82 9.10 23.93 16.05
C ASN A 82 10.57 23.60 15.72
N VAL A 83 10.85 22.32 15.48
CA VAL A 83 12.20 21.78 15.22
C VAL A 83 12.82 22.46 14.00
N LYS A 84 14.06 22.93 14.11
CA LYS A 84 14.84 23.48 12.99
C LYS A 84 15.59 22.37 12.26
N LEU A 85 15.29 22.16 10.99
CA LEU A 85 15.91 21.12 10.17
C LEU A 85 16.86 21.71 9.13
N LEU A 86 18.12 21.33 9.24
CA LEU A 86 19.16 21.62 8.25
C LEU A 86 19.28 20.44 7.30
N ILE A 87 19.18 20.66 6.00
CA ILE A 87 19.40 19.62 4.98
C ILE A 87 20.63 20.01 4.15
N ILE A 88 21.66 19.17 4.14
CA ILE A 88 22.89 19.38 3.37
C ILE A 88 22.95 18.38 2.23
N GLY A 89 22.90 18.90 1.01
CA GLY A 89 22.74 18.13 -0.22
C GLY A 89 21.28 18.08 -0.69
N ALA A 90 21.08 18.08 -2.00
CA ALA A 90 19.77 17.97 -2.65
C ALA A 90 19.66 16.74 -3.56
N GLY A 91 20.40 15.68 -3.23
CA GLY A 91 20.35 14.39 -3.93
C GLY A 91 19.05 13.61 -3.70
N GLU A 92 18.90 12.49 -4.39
CA GLU A 92 17.69 11.66 -4.34
C GLU A 92 17.37 11.15 -2.93
N THR A 93 18.37 10.73 -2.16
CA THR A 93 18.23 10.32 -0.75
C THR A 93 17.59 11.41 0.11
N ASN A 94 18.09 12.65 0.00
CA ASN A 94 17.57 13.80 0.74
C ASN A 94 16.19 14.25 0.24
N LYS A 95 15.89 14.11 -1.06
CA LYS A 95 14.54 14.32 -1.59
C LYS A 95 13.55 13.31 -1.03
N ASN A 96 13.94 12.03 -0.92
CA ASN A 96 13.09 10.97 -0.39
C ASN A 96 12.80 11.18 1.10
N ILE A 97 13.83 11.48 1.92
CA ILE A 97 13.59 11.75 3.35
C ILE A 97 12.76 13.02 3.57
N ALA A 98 12.97 14.05 2.75
CA ALA A 98 12.17 15.28 2.74
C ALA A 98 10.67 15.01 2.53
N GLN A 99 10.30 14.10 1.63
CA GLN A 99 8.90 13.70 1.43
C GLN A 99 8.29 13.11 2.70
N TYR A 100 9.04 12.28 3.46
CA TYR A 100 8.57 11.75 4.74
C TYR A 100 8.38 12.85 5.79
N LEU A 101 9.31 13.81 5.87
CA LEU A 101 9.24 14.94 6.80
C LEU A 101 8.02 15.82 6.50
N LYS A 102 7.79 16.15 5.22
CA LYS A 102 6.62 16.90 4.77
C LYS A 102 5.31 16.19 5.12
N LYS A 103 5.23 14.88 4.85
CA LYS A 103 4.05 14.06 5.15
C LYS A 103 3.68 14.06 6.63
N HIS A 104 4.66 14.19 7.51
CA HIS A 104 4.47 14.22 8.96
C HIS A 104 4.56 15.63 9.56
N LYS A 105 4.39 16.67 8.71
CA LYS A 105 4.22 18.08 9.11
C LYS A 105 5.40 18.68 9.89
N TYR A 106 6.62 18.26 9.60
CA TYR A 106 7.80 19.03 10.01
C TYR A 106 7.85 20.36 9.25
N SER A 107 8.47 21.37 9.85
CA SER A 107 8.62 22.74 9.33
C SER A 107 10.05 23.25 9.55
N ASN A 108 10.33 24.51 9.18
CA ASN A 108 11.63 25.17 9.36
C ASN A 108 12.79 24.45 8.67
N PHE A 109 12.70 24.26 7.37
CA PHE A 109 13.76 23.66 6.58
C PHE A 109 14.72 24.73 6.07
N SER A 110 16.01 24.52 6.28
CA SER A 110 17.09 25.26 5.62
C SER A 110 17.95 24.29 4.83
N ILE A 111 18.04 24.48 3.52
CA ILE A 111 18.63 23.51 2.59
C ILE A 111 19.87 24.12 1.95
N PHE A 112 20.98 23.40 2.05
CA PHE A 112 22.29 23.79 1.53
C PHE A 112 22.68 22.84 0.42
N ASN A 113 23.14 23.36 -0.71
CA ASN A 113 23.65 22.51 -1.79
C ASN A 113 24.73 23.23 -2.59
N ARG A 114 25.65 22.47 -3.22
CA ARG A 114 26.69 23.04 -4.10
C ARG A 114 26.07 23.83 -5.26
N THR A 115 25.03 23.27 -5.86
CA THR A 115 24.22 23.92 -6.92
C THR A 115 22.97 24.49 -6.28
N LEU A 116 22.85 25.81 -6.24
CA LEU A 116 21.78 26.53 -5.54
C LEU A 116 20.39 26.16 -6.08
N GLU A 117 20.27 25.98 -7.39
CA GLU A 117 19.02 25.65 -8.08
C GLU A 117 18.40 24.34 -7.54
N ASN A 118 19.24 23.35 -7.23
CA ASN A 118 18.80 22.09 -6.66
C ASN A 118 18.28 22.26 -5.21
N ALA A 119 18.92 23.14 -4.43
CA ALA A 119 18.42 23.49 -3.09
C ALA A 119 17.09 24.24 -3.19
N GLN A 120 16.95 25.18 -4.13
CA GLN A 120 15.72 25.94 -4.36
C GLN A 120 14.55 25.03 -4.76
N ALA A 121 14.79 24.04 -5.62
CA ALA A 121 13.78 23.06 -6.00
C ALA A 121 13.26 22.28 -4.77
N LEU A 122 14.17 21.76 -3.94
CA LEU A 122 13.80 21.04 -2.72
C LEU A 122 13.14 21.96 -1.68
N ALA A 123 13.60 23.20 -1.56
CA ALA A 123 13.06 24.19 -0.63
C ALA A 123 11.62 24.57 -1.00
N LYS A 124 11.33 24.72 -2.30
CA LYS A 124 9.97 24.94 -2.80
C LYS A 124 9.03 23.80 -2.41
N ASP A 125 9.49 22.57 -2.48
CA ASP A 125 8.68 21.40 -2.10
C ASP A 125 8.41 21.35 -0.59
N LEU A 126 9.34 21.81 0.23
CA LEU A 126 9.27 21.77 1.69
C LEU A 126 8.75 23.06 2.34
N ASN A 127 8.49 24.11 1.57
CA ASN A 127 8.31 25.48 2.09
C ASN A 127 9.46 25.92 3.01
N GLY A 128 10.70 25.62 2.59
CA GLY A 128 11.93 25.98 3.30
C GLY A 128 12.69 27.12 2.62
N THR A 129 13.88 27.40 3.15
CA THR A 129 14.81 28.38 2.59
C THR A 129 16.02 27.67 2.00
N ALA A 130 16.44 28.07 0.80
CA ALA A 130 17.60 27.51 0.11
C ALA A 130 18.82 28.43 0.24
N TYR A 131 19.98 27.84 0.46
CA TYR A 131 21.26 28.50 0.58
C TYR A 131 22.30 27.77 -0.28
N PRO A 132 23.30 28.49 -0.83
CA PRO A 132 24.45 27.82 -1.41
C PRO A 132 25.30 27.20 -0.31
N LEU A 133 25.98 26.08 -0.60
CA LEU A 133 26.76 25.35 0.41
C LEU A 133 27.85 26.20 1.07
N SER A 134 28.40 27.19 0.37
CA SER A 134 29.40 28.13 0.90
C SER A 134 28.88 28.97 2.07
N GLU A 135 27.57 29.21 2.16
CA GLU A 135 26.96 29.98 3.25
C GLU A 135 26.75 29.15 4.52
N LEU A 136 27.05 27.85 4.49
CA LEU A 136 26.92 26.98 5.67
C LEU A 136 27.78 27.50 6.84
N GLU A 137 28.94 28.09 6.56
CA GLU A 137 29.82 28.65 7.59
C GLU A 137 29.31 29.95 8.21
N ASN A 138 28.42 30.66 7.52
CA ASN A 138 27.87 31.94 7.96
C ASN A 138 26.44 31.79 8.52
N TYR A 139 25.89 30.58 8.51
CA TYR A 139 24.53 30.33 8.96
C TYR A 139 24.44 30.38 10.48
N ASP A 140 23.62 31.31 10.99
CA ASP A 140 23.52 31.68 12.40
C ASP A 140 22.16 31.34 13.03
N GLN A 141 21.21 30.82 12.25
CA GLN A 141 19.85 30.56 12.73
C GLN A 141 19.74 29.30 13.61
N GLY A 142 20.83 28.55 13.77
CA GLY A 142 20.89 27.32 14.55
C GLY A 142 20.14 26.15 13.92
N PHE A 143 20.25 24.96 14.53
CA PHE A 143 19.59 23.75 14.06
C PHE A 143 19.27 22.82 15.23
N ASP A 144 18.33 21.89 15.03
CA ASP A 144 18.07 20.78 15.96
C ASP A 144 18.41 19.43 15.33
N VAL A 145 18.18 19.33 14.02
CA VAL A 145 18.45 18.14 13.21
C VAL A 145 19.24 18.54 11.97
N ILE A 146 20.35 17.86 11.70
CA ILE A 146 21.03 17.89 10.41
C ILE A 146 20.71 16.60 9.67
N ILE A 147 20.35 16.72 8.40
CA ILE A 147 20.21 15.59 7.48
C ILE A 147 21.18 15.85 6.33
N THR A 148 22.14 14.96 6.13
CA THR A 148 23.19 15.14 5.12
C THR A 148 23.32 13.91 4.25
N CYS A 149 23.51 14.14 2.96
CA CYS A 149 23.83 13.11 1.98
C CYS A 149 24.43 13.78 0.76
N THR A 150 25.76 13.92 0.75
CA THR A 150 26.48 14.46 -0.39
C THR A 150 27.41 13.42 -1.00
N GLY A 151 27.91 13.72 -2.21
CA GLY A 151 29.00 12.96 -2.83
C GLY A 151 30.36 13.59 -2.57
N ALA A 152 30.59 14.18 -1.39
CA ALA A 152 31.89 14.72 -1.02
C ALA A 152 32.83 13.58 -0.60
N THR A 153 34.11 13.72 -0.91
CA THR A 153 35.15 12.78 -0.46
C THR A 153 35.69 13.14 0.92
N GLU A 154 35.53 14.41 1.32
CA GLU A 154 35.93 14.93 2.63
C GLU A 154 34.68 15.35 3.42
N PRO A 155 34.71 15.26 4.76
CA PRO A 155 33.61 15.70 5.60
C PRO A 155 33.30 17.19 5.42
N ILE A 156 32.04 17.50 5.14
CA ILE A 156 31.54 18.87 5.03
C ILE A 156 31.30 19.46 6.43
N ILE A 157 30.81 18.67 7.37
CA ILE A 157 30.52 19.11 8.74
C ILE A 157 31.77 18.87 9.59
N THR A 158 32.69 19.83 9.55
CA THR A 158 33.88 19.86 10.40
C THR A 158 33.56 20.39 11.79
N GLU A 159 34.44 20.19 12.77
CA GLU A 159 34.27 20.74 14.13
C GLU A 159 34.12 22.26 14.14
N ALA A 160 34.84 22.97 13.26
CA ALA A 160 34.74 24.43 13.15
C ALA A 160 33.36 24.87 12.67
N ILE A 161 32.85 24.23 11.61
CA ILE A 161 31.52 24.52 11.06
C ILE A 161 30.44 24.15 12.09
N TYR A 162 30.56 22.98 12.70
CA TYR A 162 29.60 22.51 13.70
C TYR A 162 29.48 23.46 14.91
N LYS A 163 30.61 23.98 15.43
CA LYS A 163 30.61 24.97 16.52
C LYS A 163 29.90 26.28 16.13
N LYS A 164 30.08 26.74 14.89
CA LYS A 164 29.36 27.93 14.39
C LYS A 164 27.86 27.64 14.29
N LEU A 165 27.47 26.50 13.73
CA LEU A 165 26.07 26.08 13.59
C LEU A 165 25.37 25.90 14.94
N LEU A 166 26.08 25.47 15.99
CA LEU A 166 25.54 25.41 17.35
C LEU A 166 25.16 26.79 17.89
N ASN A 167 25.88 27.84 17.48
CA ASN A 167 25.67 29.22 17.91
C ASN A 167 25.51 29.37 19.45
N GLY A 168 26.37 28.68 20.20
CA GLY A 168 26.35 28.67 21.68
C GLY A 168 25.30 27.76 22.33
N ASP A 169 24.47 27.06 21.56
CA ASP A 169 23.52 26.08 22.08
C ASP A 169 24.23 24.81 22.57
N THR A 170 23.81 24.31 23.72
CA THR A 170 24.33 23.10 24.39
C THR A 170 23.30 21.98 24.45
N GLY A 171 22.11 22.19 23.87
CA GLY A 171 21.06 21.19 23.76
C GLY A 171 21.49 19.99 22.90
N LYS A 172 20.86 18.83 23.15
CA LYS A 172 21.10 17.62 22.37
C LYS A 172 20.68 17.83 20.92
N LYS A 173 21.57 17.51 19.98
CA LYS A 173 21.33 17.62 18.54
C LYS A 173 21.28 16.24 17.88
N VAL A 174 20.64 16.17 16.72
CA VAL A 174 20.55 14.95 15.92
C VAL A 174 21.24 15.16 14.59
N ILE A 175 22.08 14.22 14.18
CA ILE A 175 22.68 14.23 12.84
C ILE A 175 22.33 12.90 12.18
N VAL A 176 21.68 13.00 11.02
CA VAL A 176 21.37 11.89 10.13
C VAL A 176 22.32 11.99 8.93
N ASP A 177 23.38 11.20 8.95
CA ASP A 177 24.40 11.17 7.91
C ASP A 177 24.19 9.95 7.01
N LEU A 178 23.68 10.23 5.81
CA LEU A 178 23.36 9.23 4.81
C LEU A 178 24.43 9.12 3.70
N ALA A 179 25.58 9.79 3.86
CA ALA A 179 26.66 9.79 2.89
C ALA A 179 27.65 8.62 3.10
N ILE A 180 28.34 8.24 2.02
CA ILE A 180 29.47 7.30 2.05
C ILE A 180 30.57 7.84 1.12
N PRO A 181 31.74 8.26 1.65
CA PRO A 181 32.08 8.41 3.07
C PRO A 181 31.19 9.45 3.78
N ASN A 182 31.18 9.43 5.12
CA ASN A 182 30.36 10.33 5.94
C ASN A 182 30.65 11.80 5.65
N ASP A 183 29.60 12.62 5.58
CA ASP A 183 29.73 14.07 5.48
C ASP A 183 30.11 14.71 6.84
N THR A 184 29.95 13.98 7.94
CA THR A 184 30.25 14.44 9.31
C THR A 184 31.61 13.96 9.76
N ALA A 185 32.45 14.88 10.22
CA ALA A 185 33.78 14.55 10.69
C ALA A 185 33.71 13.71 12.00
N PRO A 186 34.52 12.65 12.17
CA PRO A 186 34.50 11.80 13.36
C PRO A 186 34.70 12.56 14.68
N GLU A 187 35.47 13.65 14.65
CA GLU A 187 35.71 14.52 15.80
C GLU A 187 34.42 15.17 16.30
N VAL A 188 33.49 15.52 15.40
CA VAL A 188 32.18 16.08 15.77
C VAL A 188 31.36 15.05 16.53
N VAL A 189 31.36 13.80 16.09
CA VAL A 189 30.63 12.72 16.75
C VAL A 189 31.22 12.42 18.14
N LYS A 190 32.54 12.50 18.27
CA LYS A 190 33.25 12.22 19.53
C LYS A 190 33.17 13.36 20.56
N ASN A 191 33.26 14.60 20.11
CA ASN A 191 33.46 15.75 21.00
C ASN A 191 32.15 16.43 21.45
N PHE A 192 31.01 16.11 20.85
CA PHE A 192 29.73 16.78 21.12
C PHE A 192 28.61 15.81 21.52
N PRO A 193 27.65 16.25 22.36
CA PRO A 193 26.53 15.42 22.80
C PRO A 193 25.45 15.31 21.71
N ILE A 194 25.73 14.51 20.66
CA ILE A 194 24.83 14.30 19.53
C ILE A 194 24.23 12.90 19.48
N HIS A 195 23.04 12.78 18.92
CA HIS A 195 22.49 11.51 18.46
C HIS A 195 22.85 11.34 16.98
N PHE A 196 23.86 10.49 16.71
CA PHE A 196 24.36 10.25 15.36
C PHE A 196 23.68 9.02 14.74
N ILE A 197 23.10 9.20 13.56
CA ILE A 197 22.48 8.15 12.76
C ILE A 197 23.25 8.04 11.44
N GLU A 198 24.04 6.98 11.31
CA GLU A 198 24.85 6.72 10.12
C GLU A 198 24.31 5.58 9.25
N VAL A 199 24.64 5.61 7.96
CA VAL A 199 24.22 4.58 6.98
C VAL A 199 24.56 3.16 7.42
N GLU A 200 25.76 2.92 7.95
CA GLU A 200 26.22 1.56 8.22
C GLU A 200 25.34 0.89 9.30
N SER A 201 25.02 1.62 10.38
CA SER A 201 24.06 1.16 11.41
C SER A 201 22.66 0.88 10.83
N LEU A 202 22.25 1.63 9.80
CA LEU A 202 20.95 1.43 9.15
C LEU A 202 20.97 0.20 8.22
N LYS A 203 22.10 -0.10 7.57
CA LYS A 203 22.26 -1.31 6.75
C LYS A 203 22.13 -2.57 7.58
N GLU A 204 22.70 -2.60 8.80
CA GLU A 204 22.55 -3.75 9.69
C GLU A 204 21.09 -3.99 10.09
N VAL A 205 20.38 -2.92 10.46
CA VAL A 205 18.94 -3.00 10.77
C VAL A 205 18.13 -3.40 9.54
N ALA A 206 18.47 -2.91 8.35
CA ALA A 206 17.82 -3.30 7.10
C ALA A 206 17.99 -4.80 6.83
N ARG A 207 19.22 -5.33 6.97
CA ARG A 207 19.51 -6.77 6.81
C ARG A 207 18.68 -7.62 7.78
N LYS A 208 18.60 -7.23 9.05
CA LYS A 208 17.78 -7.92 10.04
C LYS A 208 16.30 -7.91 9.65
N ASN A 209 15.76 -6.76 9.28
CA ASN A 209 14.35 -6.66 8.89
C ASN A 209 14.04 -7.45 7.62
N ILE A 210 14.99 -7.53 6.67
CA ILE A 210 14.86 -8.37 5.48
C ILE A 210 14.77 -9.84 5.89
N GLN A 211 15.63 -10.31 6.80
CA GLN A 211 15.57 -11.68 7.30
C GLN A 211 14.22 -11.98 7.98
N GLU A 212 13.76 -11.08 8.86
CA GLU A 212 12.44 -11.22 9.50
C GLU A 212 11.30 -11.32 8.46
N ARG A 213 11.40 -10.64 7.32
CA ARG A 213 10.42 -10.78 6.22
C ARG A 213 10.49 -12.13 5.54
N TYR A 214 11.70 -12.68 5.35
CA TYR A 214 11.87 -14.02 4.78
C TYR A 214 11.26 -15.09 5.67
N ASP A 215 11.40 -14.96 6.99
CA ASP A 215 10.83 -15.91 7.94
C ASP A 215 9.28 -15.90 7.89
N GLU A 216 8.67 -14.76 7.56
CA GLU A 216 7.21 -14.61 7.40
C GLU A 216 6.68 -15.14 6.06
N LEU A 217 7.54 -15.51 5.10
CA LEU A 217 7.09 -16.06 3.82
C LEU A 217 6.24 -17.30 3.99
N VAL A 218 6.60 -18.17 4.95
CA VAL A 218 5.85 -19.41 5.21
C VAL A 218 4.41 -19.09 5.64
N ASN A 219 4.24 -18.10 6.53
CA ASN A 219 2.92 -17.65 6.97
C ASN A 219 2.13 -17.02 5.82
N ALA A 220 2.80 -16.22 4.98
CA ALA A 220 2.17 -15.59 3.82
C ALA A 220 1.71 -16.62 2.78
N GLU A 221 2.51 -17.66 2.49
CA GLU A 221 2.14 -18.76 1.60
C GLU A 221 0.93 -19.52 2.15
N HIS A 222 0.88 -19.77 3.46
CA HIS A 222 -0.27 -20.45 4.07
C HIS A 222 -1.59 -19.67 3.84
N ILE A 223 -1.58 -18.36 4.06
CA ILE A 223 -2.74 -17.48 3.80
C ILE A 223 -3.14 -17.49 2.31
N ILE A 224 -2.15 -17.55 1.42
CA ILE A 224 -2.39 -17.63 -0.03
C ILE A 224 -3.05 -18.97 -0.38
N GLU A 225 -2.55 -20.09 0.14
CA GLU A 225 -3.11 -21.42 -0.10
C GLU A 225 -4.56 -21.53 0.39
N GLU A 226 -4.87 -21.02 1.59
CA GLU A 226 -6.24 -20.95 2.09
C GLU A 226 -7.14 -20.12 1.17
N ASN A 227 -6.67 -18.97 0.72
CA ASN A 227 -7.43 -18.13 -0.21
C ASN A 227 -7.64 -18.76 -1.58
N ILE A 228 -6.71 -19.60 -2.06
CA ILE A 228 -6.88 -20.38 -3.29
C ILE A 228 -8.00 -21.39 -3.09
N LYS A 229 -7.96 -22.19 -2.02
CA LYS A 229 -9.00 -23.19 -1.70
C LYS A 229 -10.39 -22.54 -1.60
N ASP A 230 -10.49 -21.44 -0.87
CA ASP A 230 -11.73 -20.64 -0.79
C ASP A 230 -12.21 -20.14 -2.15
N PHE A 231 -11.27 -19.77 -3.03
CA PHE A 231 -11.61 -19.18 -4.32
C PHE A 231 -12.09 -20.24 -5.32
N GLU A 232 -11.58 -21.47 -5.26
CA GLU A 232 -12.06 -22.58 -6.07
C GLU A 232 -13.56 -22.84 -5.84
N LEU A 233 -14.03 -22.78 -4.59
CA LEU A 233 -15.46 -22.90 -4.27
C LEU A 233 -16.28 -21.79 -4.90
N VAL A 234 -15.77 -20.56 -4.87
CA VAL A 234 -16.43 -19.39 -5.48
C VAL A 234 -16.48 -19.51 -7.01
N LEU A 235 -15.43 -20.04 -7.65
CA LEU A 235 -15.42 -20.29 -9.09
C LEU A 235 -16.45 -21.35 -9.49
N ARG A 236 -16.47 -22.49 -8.80
CA ARG A 236 -17.46 -23.55 -9.05
C ARG A 236 -18.89 -23.05 -8.85
N GLN A 237 -19.13 -22.26 -7.81
CA GLN A 237 -20.44 -21.64 -7.59
C GLN A 237 -20.85 -20.75 -8.77
N ARG A 238 -19.89 -20.00 -9.33
CA ARG A 238 -20.17 -19.12 -10.47
C ARG A 238 -20.44 -19.90 -11.75
N GLU A 239 -19.74 -20.99 -12.00
CA GLU A 239 -19.99 -21.87 -13.15
C GLU A 239 -21.41 -22.42 -13.13
N ILE A 240 -21.90 -22.84 -11.96
CA ILE A 240 -23.29 -23.27 -11.79
C ILE A 240 -24.27 -22.13 -12.06
N GLU A 241 -24.02 -20.93 -11.54
CA GLU A 241 -24.88 -19.77 -11.79
C GLU A 241 -24.97 -19.44 -13.29
N ILE A 242 -23.87 -19.56 -14.02
CA ILE A 242 -23.83 -19.36 -15.47
C ILE A 242 -24.60 -20.47 -16.19
N ALA A 243 -24.36 -21.74 -15.83
CA ALA A 243 -25.04 -22.89 -16.43
C ALA A 243 -26.57 -22.84 -16.22
N MET A 244 -27.00 -22.32 -15.07
CA MET A 244 -28.42 -22.19 -14.68
C MET A 244 -29.05 -20.86 -15.12
N SER A 245 -28.32 -19.97 -15.76
CA SER A 245 -28.79 -18.61 -16.11
C SER A 245 -30.03 -18.60 -17.02
N GLY A 246 -30.24 -19.65 -17.82
CA GLY A 246 -31.41 -19.79 -18.69
C GLY A 246 -32.67 -20.34 -18.01
N VAL A 247 -32.55 -20.93 -16.81
CA VAL A 247 -33.68 -21.57 -16.10
C VAL A 247 -34.83 -20.60 -15.83
N PRO A 248 -34.60 -19.37 -15.32
CA PRO A 248 -35.69 -18.41 -15.10
C PRO A 248 -36.50 -18.09 -16.35
N GLN A 249 -35.81 -17.91 -17.49
CA GLN A 249 -36.47 -17.63 -18.76
C GLN A 249 -37.30 -18.84 -19.20
N LYS A 250 -36.77 -20.06 -19.05
CA LYS A 250 -37.50 -21.26 -19.44
C LYS A 250 -38.76 -21.50 -18.60
N ILE A 251 -38.71 -21.24 -17.29
CA ILE A 251 -39.88 -21.35 -16.42
C ILE A 251 -40.95 -20.30 -16.81
N LYS A 252 -40.54 -19.07 -17.15
CA LYS A 252 -41.46 -18.03 -17.63
C LYS A 252 -42.13 -18.41 -18.95
N GLU A 253 -41.37 -18.97 -19.90
CA GLU A 253 -41.91 -19.49 -21.15
C GLU A 253 -42.96 -20.57 -20.89
N ILE A 254 -42.65 -21.55 -20.03
CA ILE A 254 -43.58 -22.64 -19.68
C ILE A 254 -44.88 -22.07 -19.08
N LYS A 255 -44.78 -21.14 -18.12
CA LYS A 255 -45.94 -20.49 -17.51
C LYS A 255 -46.76 -19.72 -18.55
N HIS A 256 -46.11 -18.94 -19.41
CA HIS A 256 -46.78 -18.18 -20.45
C HIS A 256 -47.51 -19.09 -21.43
N THR A 257 -46.86 -20.16 -21.90
CA THR A 257 -47.49 -21.15 -22.80
C THR A 257 -48.65 -21.88 -22.13
N ALA A 258 -48.56 -22.19 -20.84
CA ALA A 258 -49.65 -22.81 -20.11
C ALA A 258 -50.87 -21.87 -20.00
N ILE A 259 -50.65 -20.62 -19.57
CA ILE A 259 -51.74 -19.66 -19.29
C ILE A 259 -52.35 -19.10 -20.59
N ASN A 260 -51.53 -18.69 -21.55
CA ASN A 260 -51.98 -17.96 -22.74
C ASN A 260 -52.11 -18.86 -23.98
N GLY A 261 -51.70 -20.13 -23.89
CA GLY A 261 -51.74 -21.08 -25.00
C GLY A 261 -52.66 -22.26 -24.70
N ILE A 262 -52.20 -23.17 -23.83
CA ILE A 262 -52.85 -24.47 -23.61
C ILE A 262 -54.19 -24.31 -22.88
N PHE A 263 -54.23 -23.53 -21.81
CA PHE A 263 -55.40 -23.39 -20.94
C PHE A 263 -56.10 -22.03 -21.07
N ALA A 264 -55.88 -21.33 -22.19
CA ALA A 264 -56.34 -19.96 -22.35
C ALA A 264 -57.87 -19.83 -22.29
N GLU A 265 -58.59 -20.79 -22.87
CA GLU A 265 -60.06 -20.78 -22.89
C GLU A 265 -60.63 -21.09 -21.51
N GLU A 266 -60.10 -22.11 -20.82
CA GLU A 266 -60.53 -22.49 -19.48
C GLU A 266 -60.26 -21.36 -18.48
N ILE A 267 -59.10 -20.70 -18.57
CA ILE A 267 -58.74 -19.59 -17.68
C ILE A 267 -59.62 -18.36 -17.94
N ASN A 268 -60.01 -18.10 -19.18
CA ASN A 268 -60.92 -16.99 -19.51
C ASN A 268 -62.36 -17.24 -19.04
N ASN A 269 -62.76 -18.51 -18.88
CA ASN A 269 -64.07 -18.89 -18.36
C ASN A 269 -64.15 -18.89 -16.82
N LEU A 270 -63.04 -18.67 -16.11
CA LEU A 270 -63.03 -18.52 -14.65
C LEU A 270 -63.60 -17.17 -14.21
N ASP A 271 -64.24 -17.14 -13.04
CA ASP A 271 -64.57 -15.89 -12.36
C ASP A 271 -63.29 -15.15 -11.90
N GLU A 272 -63.39 -13.84 -11.68
CA GLU A 272 -62.23 -13.00 -11.33
C GLU A 272 -61.48 -13.50 -10.09
N ASN A 273 -62.20 -13.99 -9.06
CA ASN A 273 -61.54 -14.45 -7.84
C ASN A 273 -60.75 -15.74 -8.09
N SER A 274 -61.33 -16.69 -8.82
CA SER A 274 -60.64 -17.93 -9.20
C SER A 274 -59.41 -17.67 -10.07
N ARG A 275 -59.50 -16.73 -11.03
CA ARG A 275 -58.37 -16.32 -11.88
C ARG A 275 -57.24 -15.71 -11.05
N LEU A 276 -57.54 -14.79 -10.14
CA LEU A 276 -56.55 -14.17 -9.26
C LEU A 276 -55.85 -15.18 -8.35
N VAL A 277 -56.58 -16.17 -7.83
CA VAL A 277 -55.99 -17.26 -7.03
C VAL A 277 -55.04 -18.10 -7.88
N LEU A 278 -55.43 -18.47 -9.09
CA LEU A 278 -54.58 -19.24 -10.01
C LEU A 278 -53.30 -18.48 -10.37
N GLU A 279 -53.40 -17.20 -10.71
CA GLU A 279 -52.23 -16.35 -11.02
C GLU A 279 -51.26 -16.30 -9.83
N ARG A 280 -51.77 -16.10 -8.61
CA ARG A 280 -50.93 -16.12 -7.40
C ARG A 280 -50.25 -17.47 -7.15
N VAL A 281 -50.93 -18.58 -7.42
CA VAL A 281 -50.34 -19.92 -7.31
C VAL A 281 -49.25 -20.11 -8.36
N MET A 282 -49.50 -19.72 -9.61
CA MET A 282 -48.52 -19.81 -10.71
C MET A 282 -47.30 -18.92 -10.47
N ASP A 283 -47.47 -17.72 -9.94
CA ASP A 283 -46.38 -16.82 -9.53
C ASP A 283 -45.54 -17.43 -8.41
N TYR A 284 -46.20 -18.03 -7.41
CA TYR A 284 -45.51 -18.73 -6.33
C TYR A 284 -44.71 -19.91 -6.86
N MET A 285 -45.31 -20.73 -7.73
CA MET A 285 -44.64 -21.86 -8.37
C MET A 285 -43.45 -21.38 -9.19
N GLU A 286 -43.61 -20.41 -10.09
CA GLU A 286 -42.51 -19.82 -10.87
C GLU A 286 -41.34 -19.44 -9.97
N LYS A 287 -41.61 -18.70 -8.89
CA LYS A 287 -40.57 -18.30 -7.94
C LYS A 287 -39.87 -19.49 -7.27
N LYS A 288 -40.61 -20.55 -6.92
CA LYS A 288 -40.05 -21.76 -6.29
C LYS A 288 -39.26 -22.62 -7.27
N TYR A 289 -39.75 -22.83 -8.49
CA TYR A 289 -39.05 -23.57 -9.53
C TYR A 289 -37.80 -22.86 -10.03
N ILE A 290 -37.68 -21.55 -9.84
CA ILE A 290 -36.43 -20.81 -10.07
C ILE A 290 -35.47 -20.96 -8.88
N SER A 291 -35.94 -20.72 -7.66
CA SER A 291 -35.06 -20.66 -6.48
C SER A 291 -34.59 -22.01 -5.97
N VAL A 292 -35.43 -23.05 -5.99
CA VAL A 292 -35.11 -24.37 -5.43
C VAL A 292 -33.96 -25.05 -6.18
N PRO A 293 -33.97 -25.17 -7.53
CA PRO A 293 -32.85 -25.79 -8.26
C PRO A 293 -31.53 -25.06 -8.05
N MET A 294 -31.57 -23.73 -7.95
CA MET A 294 -30.37 -22.91 -7.68
C MET A 294 -29.78 -23.21 -6.30
N VAL A 295 -30.62 -23.36 -5.27
CA VAL A 295 -30.19 -23.72 -3.92
C VAL A 295 -29.65 -25.15 -3.89
N MET A 296 -30.38 -26.11 -4.49
CA MET A 296 -29.94 -27.50 -4.57
C MET A 296 -28.60 -27.66 -5.29
N ALA A 297 -28.39 -26.96 -6.40
CA ALA A 297 -27.13 -26.99 -7.14
C ALA A 297 -25.97 -26.44 -6.30
N LYS A 298 -26.22 -25.39 -5.50
CA LYS A 298 -25.23 -24.87 -4.53
C LYS A 298 -24.95 -25.85 -3.38
N GLU A 299 -25.97 -26.54 -2.87
CA GLU A 299 -25.79 -27.55 -1.80
C GLU A 299 -24.99 -28.76 -2.25
N ILE A 300 -25.16 -29.21 -3.51
CA ILE A 300 -24.37 -30.32 -4.09
C ILE A 300 -22.88 -29.95 -4.15
N LEU A 301 -22.55 -28.69 -4.47
CA LEU A 301 -21.16 -28.22 -4.43
C LEU A 301 -20.55 -28.32 -3.04
N VAL A 302 -21.30 -27.95 -2.00
CA VAL A 302 -20.82 -27.96 -0.61
C VAL A 302 -20.62 -29.39 -0.10
N LYS A 303 -21.44 -30.36 -0.53
CA LYS A 303 -21.29 -31.77 -0.12
C LYS A 303 -20.14 -32.50 -0.80
N ASN A 304 -19.72 -32.05 -1.99
CA ASN A 304 -18.68 -32.67 -2.79
C ASN A 304 -17.31 -31.95 -2.73
N SER A 305 -17.18 -30.94 -1.86
CA SER A 305 -15.93 -30.22 -1.61
C SER A 305 -15.35 -30.60 -0.26
#